data_AF-A0ABD0Z0W2-F1
#
_entry.id   AF-A0ABD0Z0W2-F1
#
_cell.length_a   1.000
_cell.length_b   1.000
_cell.length_c   1.000
_cell.angle_alpha   90.00
_cell.angle_beta   90.00
_cell.angle_gamma   90.00
#
_symmetry.space_group_name_H-M   'P 1'
#
loop_
_entity.id
_entity.type
_entity.pdbx_description
1 polymer ?
#
loop_
_entity_poly.entity_id
_entity_poly.type
_entity_poly.pdbx_seq_one_letter_code
_entity_poly.pdbx_strand_id
1 'polypeptide(L)'
;MSRLRAFSSPDLIPSDCGSFTSPTTTTENQCHGDSGLEGITTNVKLLLKLVQDHNEATSKHYDDWKVQRVNTMTTILDDLKTRIQKAQQQSSSGKKELRRCNTDLKPSHHPNKNAMKPPQHDLDDIQKLRKELSASMAARKSLQMMCSSLGKEKEIMALELSRKAHELGEMEELISDLRAQNDRLLKKVQNCAAEHNKEKKEDGGGQGDNDLSLQGRNKELSEQLLKSIDGYRSLKRRYKDVQEENGSMRHVLKDYAEEVNVGTQRLTDLHEKVTREDEVNLENEISNLEKLFQELGSKISNHSQKK
;
A
#
# COMPACT_ATOMS: atom_id res chain seq x y z
N MET A 1 -21.49 -27.14 -23.97
CA MET A 1 -20.08 -26.89 -23.55
C MET A 1 -20.09 -25.63 -22.69
N SER A 2 -19.61 -25.54 -21.45
CA SER A 2 -19.04 -26.48 -20.50
C SER A 2 -19.22 -25.87 -19.10
N ARG A 3 -19.57 -26.72 -18.14
CA ARG A 3 -19.61 -26.43 -16.70
C ARG A 3 -18.20 -26.25 -16.14
N LEU A 4 -17.95 -25.19 -15.36
CA LEU A 4 -16.87 -25.12 -14.35
C LEU A 4 -17.40 -24.21 -13.23
N ARG A 5 -18.16 -24.72 -12.25
CA ARG A 5 -17.74 -25.33 -10.97
C ARG A 5 -16.84 -24.39 -10.14
N ALA A 6 -17.50 -23.67 -9.23
CA ALA A 6 -16.90 -23.00 -8.08
C ALA A 6 -16.23 -24.01 -7.15
N PHE A 7 -15.11 -23.62 -6.54
CA PHE A 7 -14.52 -24.31 -5.41
C PHE A 7 -14.39 -23.33 -4.24
N SER A 8 -14.97 -23.75 -3.13
CA SER A 8 -15.02 -23.11 -1.82
C SER A 8 -13.62 -23.00 -1.19
N SER A 9 -13.37 -21.89 -0.51
CA SER A 9 -12.33 -21.77 0.53
C SER A 9 -12.98 -21.93 1.90
N PRO A 10 -12.34 -22.59 2.87
CA PRO A 10 -12.90 -22.76 4.21
C PRO A 10 -12.67 -21.50 5.08
N ASP A 11 -13.70 -21.18 5.85
CA ASP A 11 -13.65 -20.26 7.00
C ASP A 11 -12.64 -20.73 8.04
N LEU A 12 -11.74 -19.83 8.47
CA LEU A 12 -11.16 -19.84 9.81
C LEU A 12 -11.03 -18.38 10.30
N ILE A 13 -11.67 -18.11 11.44
CA ILE A 13 -11.75 -16.83 12.15
C ILE A 13 -10.49 -16.63 13.06
N PRO A 14 -10.33 -15.50 13.79
CA PRO A 14 -9.20 -14.57 13.69
C PRO A 14 -8.12 -14.81 14.75
N SER A 15 -6.87 -14.44 14.45
CA SER A 15 -5.84 -14.26 15.50
C SER A 15 -5.43 -12.80 15.58
N ASP A 16 -5.72 -12.23 16.74
CA ASP A 16 -5.24 -10.95 17.23
C ASP A 16 -3.72 -10.83 17.19
N CYS A 17 -3.26 -9.60 16.93
CA CYS A 17 -2.36 -8.82 17.79
C CYS A 17 -1.24 -8.11 17.01
N GLY A 18 -1.18 -6.80 17.19
CA GLY A 18 0.09 -6.09 17.33
C GLY A 18 0.74 -5.57 16.05
N SER A 19 0.32 -4.37 15.64
CA SER A 19 1.19 -3.38 15.00
C SER A 19 2.50 -3.23 15.79
N PHE A 20 3.65 -3.14 15.12
CA PHE A 20 4.61 -2.04 15.29
C PHE A 20 5.72 -2.10 14.23
N THR A 21 5.99 -0.92 13.70
CA THR A 21 6.83 -0.53 12.56
C THR A 21 8.32 -0.39 12.90
N SER A 22 9.20 -0.94 12.04
CA SER A 22 10.46 -0.40 11.45
C SER A 22 11.60 0.17 12.37
N PRO A 23 12.86 0.41 11.90
CA PRO A 23 13.38 0.39 10.52
C PRO A 23 14.73 -0.33 10.26
N THR A 24 15.03 -0.35 8.97
CA THR A 24 16.23 -0.78 8.23
C THR A 24 17.54 -0.11 8.68
N THR A 25 18.61 -0.90 8.78
CA THR A 25 19.98 -0.43 8.50
C THR A 25 20.70 -1.42 7.61
N THR A 26 21.07 -0.94 6.44
CA THR A 26 21.96 -1.53 5.45
C THR A 26 23.33 -1.76 6.08
N THR A 27 23.82 -3.00 6.13
CA THR A 27 25.26 -3.28 6.13
C THR A 27 25.50 -4.62 5.46
N GLU A 28 26.34 -4.57 4.44
CA GLU A 28 26.77 -5.69 3.61
C GLU A 28 27.53 -6.75 4.43
N ASN A 29 27.39 -8.00 4.00
CA ASN A 29 28.32 -9.12 4.22
C ASN A 29 28.94 -9.28 5.62
N GLN A 30 28.36 -10.20 6.41
CA GLN A 30 29.21 -11.16 7.11
C GLN A 30 28.53 -12.52 7.33
N CYS A 31 29.38 -13.53 7.14
CA CYS A 31 29.09 -14.92 6.91
C CYS A 31 28.82 -15.65 8.23
N HIS A 32 27.82 -16.53 8.24
CA HIS A 32 27.64 -17.67 9.15
C HIS A 32 28.44 -17.64 10.49
N GLY A 33 27.84 -17.02 11.51
CA GLY A 33 28.31 -17.06 12.89
C GLY A 33 27.38 -16.34 13.88
N ASP A 34 26.68 -15.29 13.41
CA ASP A 34 26.06 -14.31 14.31
C ASP A 34 24.57 -14.51 14.63
N SER A 35 23.88 -15.47 14.00
CA SER A 35 22.42 -15.64 14.23
C SER A 35 22.04 -15.96 15.69
N GLY A 36 22.96 -16.53 16.47
CA GLY A 36 22.77 -16.74 17.91
C GLY A 36 23.02 -15.47 18.75
N LEU A 37 24.02 -14.67 18.37
CA LEU A 37 24.44 -13.46 19.08
C LEU A 37 23.50 -12.28 18.79
N GLU A 38 22.91 -12.23 17.60
CA GLU A 38 21.90 -11.25 17.20
C GLU A 38 20.62 -11.38 18.05
N GLY A 39 20.19 -12.61 18.35
CA GLY A 39 19.08 -12.88 19.26
C GLY A 39 19.37 -12.46 20.71
N ILE A 40 20.60 -12.70 21.19
CA ILE A 40 21.07 -12.24 22.51
C ILE A 40 21.04 -10.70 22.57
N THR A 41 21.57 -10.04 21.54
CA THR A 41 21.62 -8.56 21.46
C THR A 41 20.23 -7.95 21.46
N THR A 42 19.29 -8.55 20.73
CA THR A 42 17.91 -8.09 20.66
C THR A 42 17.21 -8.21 22.02
N ASN A 43 17.39 -9.34 22.72
CA ASN A 43 16.83 -9.55 24.05
C ASN A 43 17.41 -8.56 25.08
N VAL A 44 18.71 -8.26 25.02
CA VAL A 44 19.35 -7.25 25.88
C VAL A 44 18.75 -5.86 25.62
N LYS A 45 18.59 -5.46 24.35
CA LYS A 45 17.96 -4.17 23.99
C LYS A 45 16.52 -4.07 24.48
N LEU A 46 15.74 -5.14 24.33
CA LEU A 46 14.36 -5.19 24.81
C LEU A 46 14.28 -5.08 26.34
N LEU A 47 15.18 -5.78 27.05
CA LEU A 47 15.24 -5.72 28.50
C LEU A 47 15.59 -4.31 29.00
N LEU A 48 16.60 -3.66 28.39
CA LEU A 48 16.98 -2.28 28.73
C LEU A 48 15.81 -1.30 28.52
N LYS A 49 15.07 -1.44 27.41
CA LYS A 49 13.89 -0.64 27.14
C LYS A 49 12.79 -0.86 28.18
N LEU A 50 12.50 -2.11 28.53
CA LEU A 50 11.51 -2.42 29.57
C LEU A 50 11.91 -1.88 30.94
N VAL A 51 13.20 -1.90 31.29
CA VAL A 51 13.71 -1.34 32.55
C VAL A 51 13.54 0.18 32.56
N GLN A 52 13.81 0.85 31.44
CA GLN A 52 13.56 2.28 31.29
C GLN A 52 12.06 2.60 31.42
N ASP A 53 11.20 1.90 30.69
CA ASP A 53 9.74 2.07 30.73
C ASP A 53 9.16 1.79 32.14
N HIS A 54 9.77 0.88 32.90
CA HIS A 54 9.40 0.60 34.28
C HIS A 54 9.83 1.72 35.25
N ASN A 55 10.99 2.33 35.02
CA ASN A 55 11.50 3.43 35.84
C ASN A 55 10.77 4.77 35.58
N GLU A 56 10.31 4.99 34.34
CA GLU A 56 9.56 6.19 33.94
C GLU A 56 8.06 6.12 34.34
N ALA A 57 7.53 4.93 34.61
CA ALA A 57 6.14 4.77 35.06
C ALA A 57 5.97 5.25 36.51
N THR A 58 5.39 6.44 36.66
CA THR A 58 5.16 7.14 37.92
C THR A 58 4.35 6.26 38.90
N SER A 59 4.82 6.11 40.14
CA SER A 59 4.41 5.06 41.11
C SER A 59 2.96 5.09 41.63
N LYS A 60 2.06 5.89 41.04
CA LYS A 60 0.72 6.17 41.59
C LYS A 60 -0.42 5.32 41.04
N HIS A 61 -0.18 4.43 40.07
CA HIS A 61 -1.25 3.58 39.57
C HIS A 61 -0.71 2.24 39.05
N TYR A 62 -1.33 1.14 39.52
CA TYR A 62 -1.25 -0.23 39.02
C TYR A 62 -0.04 -1.09 39.42
N ASP A 63 -0.17 -1.78 40.56
CA ASP A 63 0.72 -2.88 40.91
C ASP A 63 0.59 -4.07 39.93
N ASP A 64 -0.59 -4.31 39.34
CA ASP A 64 -0.77 -5.39 38.36
C ASP A 64 0.07 -5.19 37.09
N TRP A 65 0.22 -3.94 36.61
CA TRP A 65 1.09 -3.65 35.47
C TRP A 65 2.58 -3.70 35.81
N LYS A 66 2.94 -3.48 37.08
CA LYS A 66 4.32 -3.72 37.53
C LYS A 66 4.61 -5.22 37.55
N VAL A 67 3.70 -6.02 38.12
CA VAL A 67 3.82 -7.48 38.15
C VAL A 67 3.91 -8.04 36.73
N GLN A 68 3.03 -7.59 35.82
CA GLN A 68 3.07 -8.00 34.42
C GLN A 68 4.39 -7.64 33.74
N ARG A 69 4.91 -6.41 33.93
CA ARG A 69 6.19 -5.99 33.35
C ARG A 69 7.38 -6.77 33.91
N VAL A 70 7.41 -7.01 35.22
CA VAL A 70 8.45 -7.82 35.87
C VAL A 70 8.40 -9.27 35.40
N ASN A 71 7.20 -9.84 35.18
CA ASN A 71 7.05 -11.16 34.59
C ASN A 71 7.62 -11.20 33.16
N THR A 72 7.32 -10.19 32.34
CA THR A 72 7.89 -10.09 30.98
C THR A 72 9.41 -9.97 31.00
N MET A 73 9.98 -9.14 31.90
CA MET A 73 11.43 -9.04 32.10
C MET A 73 12.04 -10.40 32.49
N THR A 74 11.37 -11.15 33.37
CA THR A 74 11.81 -12.46 33.83
C THR A 74 11.84 -13.47 32.69
N THR A 75 10.80 -13.52 31.84
CA THR A 75 10.77 -14.39 30.66
C THR A 75 11.88 -14.07 29.67
N ILE A 76 12.19 -12.78 29.46
CA ILE A 76 13.29 -12.36 28.57
C ILE A 76 14.64 -12.77 29.15
N LEU A 77 14.83 -12.66 30.47
CA LEU A 77 16.04 -13.11 31.14
C LEU A 77 16.24 -14.63 31.04
N ASP A 78 15.16 -15.41 31.14
CA ASP A 78 15.22 -16.87 30.95
C ASP A 78 15.57 -17.24 29.50
N ASP A 79 15.00 -16.58 28.50
CA ASP A 79 15.36 -16.77 27.10
C ASP A 79 16.82 -16.33 26.82
N LEU A 80 17.26 -15.22 27.41
CA LEU A 80 18.66 -14.77 27.32
C LEU A 80 19.61 -15.81 27.92
N LYS A 81 19.29 -16.35 29.10
CA LYS A 81 20.09 -17.36 29.79
C LYS A 81 20.20 -18.64 28.95
N THR A 82 19.10 -19.13 28.40
CA THR A 82 19.10 -20.34 27.56
C THR A 82 19.91 -20.15 26.28
N ARG A 83 19.81 -18.98 25.63
CA ARG A 83 20.58 -18.65 24.42
C ARG A 83 22.07 -18.47 24.69
N ILE A 84 22.44 -17.82 25.79
CA ILE A 84 23.85 -17.68 26.21
C ILE A 84 24.43 -19.06 26.51
N GLN A 85 23.71 -19.92 27.23
CA GLN A 85 24.16 -21.28 27.54
C GLN A 85 24.35 -22.11 26.27
N LYS A 86 23.44 -21.99 25.29
CA LYS A 86 23.55 -22.65 23.99
C LYS A 86 24.73 -22.14 23.17
N ALA A 87 24.97 -20.82 23.16
CA ALA A 87 26.12 -20.21 22.50
C ALA A 87 27.45 -20.65 23.16
N GLN A 88 27.47 -20.75 24.49
CA GLN A 88 28.63 -21.23 25.24
C GLN A 88 28.92 -22.72 24.98
N GLN A 89 27.90 -23.57 24.92
CA GLN A 89 28.05 -24.99 24.55
C GLN A 89 28.56 -25.19 23.11
N GLN A 90 28.19 -24.30 22.19
CA GLN A 90 28.72 -24.30 20.82
C GLN A 90 30.19 -23.83 20.77
N SER A 91 30.58 -22.88 21.61
CA SER A 91 31.97 -22.41 21.72
C SER A 91 32.91 -23.38 22.45
N SER A 92 32.42 -24.20 23.39
CA SER A 92 33.22 -25.21 24.11
C SER A 92 33.42 -26.52 23.35
N SER A 93 32.69 -26.72 22.24
CA SER A 93 32.87 -27.81 21.28
C SER A 93 34.03 -27.59 20.29
N GLY A 94 34.82 -26.52 20.48
CA GLY A 94 35.92 -26.13 19.59
C GLY A 94 37.17 -26.99 19.72
N LYS A 95 37.11 -28.31 19.45
CA LYS A 95 38.22 -29.17 18.97
C LYS A 95 37.73 -30.41 18.22
N LYS A 96 36.67 -30.29 17.42
CA LYS A 96 36.41 -31.27 16.35
C LYS A 96 36.65 -30.59 15.02
N GLU A 97 37.93 -30.58 14.68
CA GLU A 97 38.42 -30.37 13.33
C GLU A 97 37.51 -31.10 12.35
N LEU A 98 36.89 -30.33 11.44
CA LEU A 98 36.11 -30.85 10.34
C LEU A 98 37.06 -31.68 9.47
N ARG A 99 37.13 -32.99 9.77
CA ARG A 99 37.71 -33.98 8.88
C ARG A 99 37.03 -33.83 7.53
N ARG A 100 37.75 -33.20 6.60
CA ARG A 100 37.50 -33.33 5.18
C ARG A 100 37.36 -34.82 4.90
N CYS A 101 36.20 -35.21 4.41
CA CYS A 101 35.92 -36.58 4.02
C CYS A 101 36.99 -37.06 3.01
N ASN A 102 37.83 -37.98 3.45
CA ASN A 102 38.45 -39.08 2.70
C ASN A 102 39.31 -38.76 1.46
N THR A 103 40.51 -38.20 1.64
CA THR A 103 41.59 -38.29 0.62
C THR A 103 42.91 -38.87 1.13
N ASP A 104 42.93 -39.52 2.29
CA ASP A 104 44.16 -40.18 2.79
C ASP A 104 44.03 -41.71 2.74
N LEU A 105 44.01 -42.27 1.53
CA LEU A 105 44.29 -43.69 1.35
C LEU A 105 45.80 -43.89 1.34
N LYS A 106 46.35 -44.32 2.49
CA LYS A 106 47.69 -44.91 2.58
C LYS A 106 47.79 -46.12 1.62
N PRO A 107 48.81 -46.21 0.75
CA PRO A 107 49.06 -47.43 -0.03
C PRO A 107 49.58 -48.54 0.89
N SER A 108 48.75 -49.54 1.17
CA SER A 108 49.22 -50.80 1.78
C SER A 108 49.69 -51.73 0.65
N HIS A 109 51.00 -51.95 0.60
CA HIS A 109 51.65 -52.78 -0.39
C HIS A 109 51.58 -54.25 0.04
N HIS A 110 50.73 -55.05 -0.61
CA HIS A 110 50.90 -56.51 -0.69
C HIS A 110 50.50 -57.00 -2.09
N PRO A 111 51.37 -57.73 -2.80
CA PRO A 111 51.08 -58.19 -4.15
C PRO A 111 50.35 -59.53 -4.05
N ASN A 112 49.07 -59.58 -4.42
CA ASN A 112 48.46 -60.85 -4.78
C ASN A 112 48.13 -60.84 -6.27
N LYS A 113 48.94 -61.61 -7.00
CA LYS A 113 48.75 -61.92 -8.41
C LYS A 113 47.45 -62.70 -8.53
N ASN A 114 46.44 -62.13 -9.18
CA ASN A 114 45.60 -62.77 -10.20
C ASN A 114 44.39 -61.90 -10.54
N ALA A 115 43.99 -61.99 -11.81
CA ALA A 115 42.80 -61.44 -12.46
C ALA A 115 42.89 -59.99 -12.99
N MET A 116 43.25 -59.92 -14.27
CA MET A 116 42.79 -58.91 -15.22
C MET A 116 41.28 -58.71 -15.11
N LYS A 117 40.83 -57.47 -14.93
CA LYS A 117 39.82 -56.78 -15.75
C LYS A 117 39.74 -55.31 -15.32
N PRO A 118 39.78 -54.34 -16.26
CA PRO A 118 39.38 -52.97 -15.93
C PRO A 118 37.88 -52.99 -15.55
N PRO A 119 37.42 -52.14 -14.63
CA PRO A 119 35.98 -52.00 -14.38
C PRO A 119 35.32 -51.57 -15.68
N GLN A 120 34.57 -52.47 -16.33
CA GLN A 120 33.63 -52.06 -17.36
C GLN A 120 32.55 -51.29 -16.62
N HIS A 121 32.68 -49.97 -16.61
CA HIS A 121 31.57 -49.11 -16.22
C HIS A 121 30.43 -49.42 -17.17
N ASP A 122 29.33 -49.95 -16.62
CA ASP A 122 28.20 -50.36 -17.45
C ASP A 122 27.67 -49.11 -18.18
N LEU A 123 27.43 -49.21 -19.48
CA LEU A 123 26.99 -48.06 -20.29
C LEU A 123 25.66 -47.50 -19.78
N ASP A 124 24.85 -48.37 -19.17
CA ASP A 124 23.58 -48.03 -18.54
C ASP A 124 23.76 -47.12 -17.32
N ASP A 125 24.79 -47.35 -16.49
CA ASP A 125 25.09 -46.50 -15.34
C ASP A 125 25.53 -45.09 -15.76
N ILE A 126 26.30 -44.96 -16.84
CA ILE A 126 26.69 -43.64 -17.39
C ILE A 126 25.45 -42.88 -17.88
N GLN A 127 24.54 -43.57 -18.58
CA GLN A 127 23.30 -42.97 -19.05
C GLN A 127 22.38 -42.57 -17.91
N LYS A 128 22.28 -43.41 -16.87
CA LYS A 128 21.52 -43.12 -15.65
C LYS A 128 22.06 -41.90 -14.92
N LEU A 129 23.38 -41.81 -14.70
CA LEU A 129 24.02 -40.65 -14.08
C LEU A 129 23.81 -39.37 -14.90
N ARG A 130 23.83 -39.44 -16.24
CA ARG A 130 23.51 -38.28 -17.09
C ARG A 130 22.06 -37.83 -16.95
N LYS A 131 21.11 -38.76 -16.84
CA LYS A 131 19.69 -38.45 -16.60
C LYS A 131 19.51 -37.81 -15.21
N GLU A 132 20.14 -38.38 -14.18
CA GLU A 132 20.10 -37.84 -12.81
C GLU A 132 20.73 -36.44 -12.72
N LEU A 133 21.87 -36.21 -13.37
CA LEU A 133 22.50 -34.89 -13.44
C LEU A 133 21.59 -33.87 -14.14
N SER A 134 20.94 -34.27 -15.24
CA SER A 134 20.00 -33.41 -15.96
C SER A 134 18.77 -33.07 -15.11
N ALA A 135 18.22 -34.06 -14.40
CA ALA A 135 17.12 -33.89 -13.46
C ALA A 135 17.51 -32.96 -12.29
N SER A 136 18.70 -33.15 -11.71
CA SER A 136 19.24 -32.30 -10.64
C SER A 136 19.43 -30.86 -11.10
N MET A 137 19.94 -30.64 -12.32
CA MET A 137 20.07 -29.31 -12.91
C MET A 137 18.72 -28.65 -13.17
N ALA A 138 17.71 -29.41 -13.59
CA ALA A 138 16.34 -28.92 -13.75
C ALA A 138 15.71 -28.54 -12.40
N ALA A 139 15.88 -29.38 -11.37
CA ALA A 139 15.43 -29.09 -10.01
C ALA A 139 16.08 -27.83 -9.45
N ARG A 140 17.39 -27.65 -9.65
CA ARG A 140 18.13 -26.44 -9.23
C ARG A 140 17.59 -25.18 -9.92
N LYS A 141 17.34 -25.24 -11.23
CA LYS A 141 16.74 -24.10 -11.97
C LYS A 141 15.34 -23.77 -11.46
N SER A 142 14.51 -24.79 -11.20
CA SER A 142 13.17 -24.60 -10.62
C SER A 142 13.24 -23.91 -9.26
N LEU A 143 14.12 -24.39 -8.36
CA LEU A 143 14.34 -23.76 -7.04
C LEU A 143 14.80 -22.30 -7.18
N GLN A 144 15.73 -22.03 -8.09
CA GLN A 144 16.20 -20.67 -8.34
C GLN A 144 15.06 -19.73 -8.79
N MET A 145 14.16 -20.20 -9.64
CA MET A 145 12.99 -19.42 -10.05
C MET A 145 12.05 -19.17 -8.87
N MET A 146 11.79 -20.18 -8.04
CA MET A 146 10.93 -20.02 -6.85
C MET A 146 11.52 -19.04 -5.83
N CYS A 147 12.82 -19.11 -5.54
CA CYS A 147 13.47 -18.15 -4.65
C CYS A 147 13.39 -16.72 -5.23
N SER A 148 13.52 -16.58 -6.55
CA SER A 148 13.40 -15.27 -7.23
C SER A 148 11.98 -14.73 -7.19
N SER A 149 10.96 -15.57 -7.41
CA SER A 149 9.55 -15.15 -7.33
C SER A 149 9.14 -14.82 -5.91
N LEU A 150 9.56 -15.61 -4.92
CA LEU A 150 9.28 -15.37 -3.51
C LEU A 150 9.92 -14.06 -3.00
N GLY A 151 11.12 -13.73 -3.49
CA GLY A 151 11.75 -12.44 -3.19
C GLY A 151 10.92 -11.26 -3.68
N LYS A 152 10.39 -11.33 -4.91
CA LYS A 152 9.51 -10.30 -5.48
C LYS A 152 8.17 -10.20 -4.73
N GLU A 153 7.58 -11.33 -4.37
CA GLU A 153 6.33 -11.36 -3.59
C GLU A 153 6.52 -10.75 -2.20
N LYS A 154 7.65 -11.04 -1.53
CA LYS A 154 8.02 -10.41 -0.26
C LYS A 154 8.14 -8.88 -0.39
N GLU A 155 8.75 -8.39 -1.48
CA GLU A 155 8.88 -6.96 -1.74
C GLU A 155 7.52 -6.29 -1.97
N ILE A 156 6.64 -6.92 -2.77
CA ILE A 156 5.27 -6.45 -2.99
C ILE A 156 4.50 -6.39 -1.67
N MET A 157 4.59 -7.42 -0.84
CA MET A 157 3.91 -7.45 0.46
C MET A 157 4.44 -6.37 1.41
N ALA A 158 5.75 -6.11 1.43
CA ALA A 158 6.33 -5.05 2.23
C ALA A 158 5.82 -3.66 1.81
N LEU A 159 5.72 -3.41 0.50
CA LEU A 159 5.14 -2.17 -0.03
C LEU A 159 3.67 -2.02 0.36
N GLU A 160 2.88 -3.08 0.22
CA GLU A 160 1.45 -3.05 0.57
C GLU A 160 1.25 -2.86 2.09
N LEU A 161 2.06 -3.50 2.92
CA LEU A 161 2.04 -3.27 4.38
C LEU A 161 2.42 -1.83 4.73
N SER A 162 3.43 -1.26 4.07
CA SER A 162 3.80 0.14 4.29
C SER A 162 2.68 1.09 3.89
N ARG A 163 2.01 0.81 2.76
CA ARG A 163 0.85 1.58 2.29
C ARG A 163 -0.29 1.52 3.31
N LYS A 164 -0.60 0.32 3.81
CA LYS A 164 -1.66 0.12 4.82
C LYS A 164 -1.33 0.76 6.16
N ALA A 165 -0.08 0.71 6.59
CA ALA A 165 0.36 1.40 7.81
C ALA A 165 0.19 2.91 7.70
N HIS A 166 0.47 3.49 6.53
CA HIS A 166 0.25 4.91 6.28
C HIS A 166 -1.23 5.27 6.28
N GLU A 167 -2.07 4.52 5.57
CA GLU A 167 -3.54 4.72 5.55
C GLU A 167 -4.16 4.64 6.96
N LEU A 168 -3.68 3.71 7.80
CA LEU A 168 -4.13 3.61 9.20
C LEU A 168 -3.72 4.83 10.02
N GLY A 169 -2.49 5.34 9.83
CA GLY A 169 -2.03 6.55 10.50
C GLY A 169 -2.90 7.77 10.15
N GLU A 170 -3.24 7.96 8.88
CA GLU A 170 -4.13 9.04 8.45
C GLU A 170 -5.53 8.92 9.07
N MET A 171 -6.07 7.69 9.18
CA MET A 171 -7.35 7.46 9.85
C MET A 171 -7.29 7.74 11.36
N GLU A 172 -6.18 7.39 12.02
CA GLU A 172 -5.98 7.67 13.45
C GLU A 172 -5.91 9.18 13.73
N GLU A 173 -5.26 9.95 12.86
CA GLU A 173 -5.24 11.42 12.94
C GLU A 173 -6.65 12.00 12.80
N LEU A 174 -7.43 11.55 11.81
CA LEU A 174 -8.82 11.98 11.63
C LEU A 174 -9.70 11.65 12.85
N ILE A 175 -9.51 10.47 13.45
CA ILE A 175 -10.23 10.08 14.68
C ILE A 175 -9.82 10.99 15.85
N SER A 176 -8.54 11.32 15.97
CA SER A 176 -8.02 12.23 17.00
C SER A 176 -8.66 13.63 16.88
N ASP A 177 -8.70 14.17 15.66
CA ASP A 177 -9.33 15.46 15.37
C ASP A 177 -10.84 15.46 15.68
N LEU A 178 -11.55 14.40 15.31
CA LEU A 178 -12.97 14.25 15.63
C LEU A 178 -13.21 14.17 17.14
N ARG A 179 -12.36 13.45 17.88
CA ARG A 179 -12.42 13.41 19.35
C ARG A 179 -12.22 14.81 19.94
N ALA A 180 -11.21 15.54 19.48
CA ALA A 180 -10.94 16.90 19.94
C ALA A 180 -12.12 17.86 19.65
N GLN A 181 -12.76 17.73 18.49
CA GLN A 181 -13.96 18.51 18.15
C GLN A 181 -15.15 18.16 19.05
N ASN A 182 -15.39 16.87 19.28
CA ASN A 182 -16.45 16.41 20.18
C ASN A 182 -16.24 16.91 21.61
N ASP A 183 -15.02 16.89 22.13
CA ASP A 183 -14.72 17.42 23.46
C ASP A 183 -14.97 18.93 23.55
N ARG A 184 -14.63 19.69 22.50
CA ARG A 184 -14.93 21.13 22.44
C ARG A 184 -16.44 21.38 22.42
N LEU A 185 -17.19 20.62 21.63
CA LEU A 185 -18.65 20.73 21.56
C LEU A 185 -19.29 20.36 22.90
N LEU A 186 -18.83 19.29 23.53
CA LEU A 186 -19.31 18.86 24.84
C LEU A 186 -19.11 19.95 25.89
N LYS A 187 -17.93 20.59 25.92
CA LYS A 187 -17.67 21.73 26.81
C LYS A 187 -18.61 22.91 26.53
N LYS A 188 -18.88 23.24 25.26
CA LYS A 188 -19.84 24.30 24.91
C LYS A 188 -21.25 23.97 25.41
N VAL A 189 -21.72 22.74 25.21
CA VAL A 189 -23.05 22.31 25.69
C VAL A 189 -23.13 22.39 27.21
N GLN A 190 -22.10 21.95 27.93
CA GLN A 190 -22.04 22.05 29.39
C GLN A 190 -22.06 23.52 29.86
N ASN A 191 -21.31 24.39 29.19
CA ASN A 191 -21.33 25.83 29.50
C ASN A 191 -22.71 26.45 29.27
N CYS A 192 -23.35 26.17 28.13
CA CYS A 192 -24.70 26.66 27.85
C CYS A 192 -25.73 26.13 28.87
N ALA A 193 -25.62 24.85 29.25
CA ALA A 193 -26.48 24.27 30.28
C ALA A 193 -26.24 24.95 31.65
N ALA A 194 -25.00 25.31 31.99
CA ALA A 194 -24.67 26.02 33.21
C ALA A 194 -25.19 27.47 33.21
N GLU A 195 -25.07 28.18 32.09
CA GLU A 195 -25.59 29.55 31.92
C GLU A 195 -27.12 29.58 32.08
N HIS A 196 -27.84 28.71 31.37
CA HIS A 196 -29.30 28.62 31.46
C HIS A 196 -29.81 28.23 32.86
N ASN A 197 -29.01 27.49 33.65
CA ASN A 197 -29.33 27.19 35.05
C ASN A 197 -29.03 28.35 36.00
N LYS A 198 -28.12 29.26 35.66
CA LYS A 198 -27.83 30.48 36.43
C LYS A 198 -28.88 31.56 36.16
N GLU A 199 -29.24 31.78 34.90
CA GLU A 199 -30.27 32.75 34.49
C GLU A 199 -31.63 32.44 35.13
N LYS A 200 -32.01 31.15 35.20
CA LYS A 200 -33.24 30.72 35.90
C LYS A 200 -33.25 30.93 37.41
N LYS A 201 -32.09 31.15 38.04
CA LYS A 201 -31.99 31.38 39.49
C LYS A 201 -31.83 32.85 39.86
N GLU A 202 -31.38 33.69 38.94
CA GLU A 202 -31.14 35.13 39.20
C GLU A 202 -32.29 36.04 38.73
N ASP A 203 -33.11 35.63 37.75
CA ASP A 203 -34.19 36.49 37.26
C ASP A 203 -35.52 36.25 37.99
N GLY A 204 -35.56 36.76 39.22
CA GLY A 204 -36.80 37.05 39.93
C GLY A 204 -37.43 38.35 39.42
N GLY A 205 -38.00 38.32 38.21
CA GLY A 205 -39.01 39.28 37.76
C GLY A 205 -38.53 40.39 36.83
N GLY A 206 -38.78 40.22 35.53
CA GLY A 206 -38.82 41.36 34.59
C GLY A 206 -38.50 41.06 33.13
N GLN A 207 -38.06 39.85 32.78
CA GLN A 207 -37.48 39.58 31.46
C GLN A 207 -38.45 38.95 30.45
N GLY A 208 -39.72 39.38 30.42
CA GLY A 208 -40.69 38.88 29.44
C GLY A 208 -40.54 39.52 28.06
N ASP A 209 -40.45 40.85 27.99
CA ASP A 209 -40.57 41.58 26.72
C ASP A 209 -39.25 41.71 25.94
N ASN A 210 -38.12 41.85 26.64
CA ASN A 210 -36.80 41.93 25.98
C ASN A 210 -36.37 40.58 25.40
N ASP A 211 -36.71 39.47 26.06
CA ASP A 211 -36.41 38.13 25.58
C ASP A 211 -37.22 37.78 24.32
N LEU A 212 -38.51 38.14 24.27
CA LEU A 212 -39.37 37.96 23.09
C LEU A 212 -38.87 38.77 21.88
N SER A 213 -38.43 40.01 22.08
CA SER A 213 -37.88 40.85 21.01
C SER A 213 -36.55 40.30 20.47
N LEU A 214 -35.65 39.84 21.35
CA LEU A 214 -34.39 39.20 20.95
C LEU A 214 -34.61 37.84 20.29
N GLN A 215 -35.58 37.05 20.75
CA GLN A 215 -35.99 35.79 20.15
C GLN A 215 -36.55 35.99 18.74
N GLY A 216 -37.41 37.01 18.56
CA GLY A 216 -37.95 37.39 17.24
C GLY A 216 -36.84 37.78 16.26
N ARG A 217 -35.90 38.62 16.70
CA ARG A 217 -34.74 39.03 15.89
C ARG A 217 -33.82 37.85 15.55
N ASN A 218 -33.54 36.97 16.50
CA ASN A 218 -32.73 35.76 16.25
C ASN A 218 -33.42 34.81 15.27
N LYS A 219 -34.74 34.68 15.34
CA LYS A 219 -35.52 33.89 14.39
C LYS A 219 -35.42 34.47 12.99
N GLU A 220 -35.62 35.77 12.83
CA GLU A 220 -35.49 36.44 11.54
C GLU A 220 -34.07 36.32 10.96
N LEU A 221 -33.03 36.52 11.78
CA LEU A 221 -31.65 36.34 11.36
C LEU A 221 -31.35 34.89 10.96
N SER A 222 -31.92 33.91 11.66
CA SER A 222 -31.77 32.49 11.33
C SER A 222 -32.46 32.14 10.02
N GLU A 223 -33.64 32.70 9.76
CA GLU A 223 -34.36 32.54 8.48
C GLU A 223 -33.60 33.21 7.33
N GLN A 224 -33.05 34.41 7.53
CA GLN A 224 -32.21 35.08 6.55
C GLN A 224 -30.93 34.29 6.25
N LEU A 225 -30.28 33.74 7.28
CA LEU A 225 -29.10 32.89 7.12
C LEU A 225 -29.44 31.61 6.33
N LEU A 226 -30.54 30.95 6.67
CA LEU A 226 -30.99 29.75 5.96
C LEU A 226 -31.26 30.07 4.48
N LYS A 227 -31.97 31.17 4.20
CA LYS A 227 -32.22 31.64 2.83
C LYS A 227 -30.94 31.93 2.06
N SER A 228 -29.94 32.53 2.71
CA SER A 228 -28.62 32.79 2.12
C SER A 228 -27.87 31.48 1.81
N ILE A 229 -27.89 30.51 2.74
CA ILE A 229 -27.28 29.19 2.54
C ILE A 229 -27.95 28.44 1.38
N ASP A 230 -29.28 28.45 1.31
CA ASP A 230 -30.01 27.81 0.22
C ASP A 230 -29.79 28.51 -1.11
N GLY A 231 -29.68 29.84 -1.10
CA GLY A 231 -29.27 30.64 -2.26
C GLY A 231 -27.88 30.24 -2.76
N TYR A 232 -26.89 30.13 -1.86
CA TYR A 232 -25.54 29.68 -2.21
C TYR A 232 -25.53 28.24 -2.73
N ARG A 233 -26.29 27.32 -2.12
CA ARG A 233 -26.44 25.94 -2.61
C ARG A 233 -27.03 25.89 -4.02
N SER A 234 -28.05 26.71 -4.29
CA SER A 234 -28.68 26.81 -5.61
C SER A 234 -27.71 27.37 -6.65
N LEU A 235 -26.99 28.45 -6.30
CA LEU A 235 -25.96 29.02 -7.15
C LEU A 235 -24.82 28.02 -7.43
N LYS A 236 -24.38 27.27 -6.42
CA LYS A 236 -23.37 26.22 -6.58
C LYS A 236 -23.83 25.11 -7.53
N ARG A 237 -25.11 24.72 -7.50
CA ARG A 237 -25.67 23.76 -8.48
C ARG A 237 -25.65 24.35 -9.89
N ARG A 238 -26.20 25.55 -10.08
CA ARG A 238 -26.17 26.22 -11.40
C ARG A 238 -24.76 26.42 -11.94
N TYR A 239 -23.82 26.77 -11.08
CA TYR A 239 -22.42 26.90 -11.47
C TYR A 239 -21.85 25.58 -12.01
N LYS A 240 -22.16 24.45 -11.36
CA LYS A 240 -21.76 23.12 -11.84
C LYS A 240 -22.42 22.80 -13.18
N ASP A 241 -23.71 23.07 -13.32
CA ASP A 241 -24.45 22.80 -14.57
C ASP A 241 -23.82 23.59 -15.74
N VAL A 242 -23.55 24.88 -15.54
CA VAL A 242 -22.87 25.73 -16.55
C VAL A 242 -21.44 25.28 -16.79
N GLN A 243 -20.72 24.85 -15.76
CA GLN A 243 -19.35 24.34 -15.89
C GLN A 243 -19.31 23.07 -16.74
N GLU A 244 -20.26 22.15 -16.54
CA GLU A 244 -20.41 20.92 -17.32
C GLU A 244 -20.81 21.21 -18.77
N GLU A 245 -21.81 22.08 -18.99
CA GLU A 245 -22.20 22.52 -20.34
C GLU A 245 -21.02 23.16 -21.09
N ASN A 246 -20.27 24.04 -20.42
CA ASN A 246 -19.10 24.68 -21.00
C ASN A 246 -17.97 23.66 -21.28
N GLY A 247 -17.83 22.64 -20.42
CA GLY A 247 -16.94 21.50 -20.66
C GLY A 247 -17.32 20.71 -21.91
N SER A 248 -18.60 20.36 -22.04
CA SER A 248 -19.15 19.67 -23.21
C SER A 248 -18.97 20.49 -24.50
N MET A 249 -19.28 21.78 -24.46
CA MET A 249 -19.11 22.69 -25.59
C MET A 249 -17.64 22.84 -26.02
N ARG A 250 -16.70 22.93 -25.06
CA ARG A 250 -15.26 22.93 -25.39
C ARG A 250 -14.80 21.64 -26.05
N HIS A 251 -15.33 20.49 -25.63
CA HIS A 251 -15.00 19.22 -26.27
C HIS A 251 -15.51 19.19 -27.72
N VAL A 252 -16.76 19.58 -27.95
CA VAL A 252 -17.34 19.66 -29.30
C VAL A 252 -16.55 20.64 -30.18
N LEU A 253 -16.16 21.80 -29.64
CA LEU A 253 -15.34 22.76 -30.37
C LEU A 253 -13.97 22.20 -30.75
N LYS A 254 -13.37 21.37 -29.87
CA LYS A 254 -12.11 20.69 -30.16
C LYS A 254 -12.27 19.70 -31.31
N ASP A 255 -13.33 18.91 -31.32
CA ASP A 255 -13.61 17.95 -32.39
C ASP A 255 -13.78 18.67 -33.74
N TYR A 256 -14.51 19.80 -33.75
CA TYR A 256 -14.64 20.63 -34.95
C TYR A 256 -13.30 21.22 -35.40
N ALA A 257 -12.45 21.66 -34.46
CA ALA A 257 -11.12 22.16 -34.80
C ALA A 257 -10.23 21.08 -35.42
N GLU A 258 -10.31 19.83 -34.93
CA GLU A 258 -9.61 18.69 -35.53
C GLU A 258 -10.10 18.41 -36.96
N GLU A 259 -11.41 18.42 -37.20
CA GLU A 259 -11.98 18.23 -38.55
C GLU A 259 -11.57 19.36 -39.52
N VAL A 260 -11.55 20.61 -39.06
CA VAL A 260 -11.06 21.75 -39.85
C VAL A 260 -9.57 21.62 -40.17
N ASN A 261 -8.76 21.16 -39.21
CA ASN A 261 -7.33 20.91 -39.44
C ASN A 261 -7.10 19.82 -40.48
N VAL A 262 -7.88 18.73 -40.46
CA VAL A 262 -7.81 17.68 -41.49
C VAL A 262 -8.17 18.25 -42.86
N GLY A 263 -9.23 19.05 -42.97
CA GLY A 263 -9.59 19.74 -44.22
C GLY A 263 -8.49 20.67 -44.71
N THR A 264 -7.87 21.44 -43.80
CA THR A 264 -6.78 22.38 -44.10
C THR A 264 -5.52 21.64 -44.57
N GLN A 265 -5.17 20.53 -43.93
CA GLN A 265 -4.04 19.70 -44.35
C GLN A 265 -4.27 19.13 -45.75
N ARG A 266 -5.45 18.55 -46.01
CA ARG A 266 -5.80 18.03 -47.33
C ARG A 266 -5.77 19.11 -48.42
N LEU A 267 -6.23 20.32 -48.11
CA LEU A 267 -6.15 21.45 -49.02
C LEU A 267 -4.71 21.85 -49.31
N THR A 268 -3.84 21.83 -48.29
CA THR A 268 -2.40 22.13 -48.43
C THR A 268 -1.72 21.08 -49.29
N ASP A 269 -1.98 19.79 -49.03
CA ASP A 269 -1.44 18.67 -49.81
C ASP A 269 -1.91 18.74 -51.28
N LEU A 270 -3.19 19.06 -51.51
CA LEU A 270 -3.73 19.25 -52.85
C LEU A 270 -3.06 20.41 -53.57
N HIS A 271 -2.91 21.55 -52.90
CA HIS A 271 -2.23 22.72 -53.44
C HIS A 271 -0.77 22.40 -53.83
N GLU A 272 -0.05 21.64 -53.01
CA GLU A 272 1.31 21.19 -53.29
C GLU A 272 1.38 20.30 -54.52
N LYS A 273 0.51 19.28 -54.64
CA LYS A 273 0.48 18.38 -55.80
C LYS A 273 0.15 19.13 -57.10
N VAL A 274 -0.78 20.09 -57.05
CA VAL A 274 -1.12 20.94 -58.20
C VAL A 274 0.07 21.81 -58.62
N THR A 275 0.80 22.37 -57.65
CA THR A 275 1.99 23.20 -57.92
C THR A 275 3.12 22.37 -58.54
N ARG A 276 3.20 21.07 -58.23
CA ARG A 276 4.19 20.13 -58.77
C ARG A 276 3.82 19.51 -60.12
N GLU A 277 2.64 19.84 -60.65
CA GLU A 277 2.10 19.23 -61.88
C GLU A 277 2.00 17.69 -61.79
N ASP A 278 1.80 17.15 -60.58
CA ASP A 278 1.58 15.72 -60.41
C ASP A 278 0.26 15.31 -61.08
N GLU A 279 0.16 14.06 -61.55
CA GLU A 279 -1.08 13.52 -62.11
C GLU A 279 -2.10 13.29 -60.98
N VAL A 280 -2.88 14.33 -60.66
CA VAL A 280 -3.89 14.31 -59.60
C VAL A 280 -5.29 14.30 -60.19
N ASN A 281 -6.13 13.39 -59.70
CA ASN A 281 -7.57 13.44 -59.95
C ASN A 281 -8.21 14.56 -59.11
N LEU A 282 -8.13 15.79 -59.61
CA LEU A 282 -8.65 17.02 -58.99
C LEU A 282 -10.13 16.89 -58.61
N GLU A 283 -10.94 16.30 -59.47
CA GLU A 283 -12.37 16.17 -59.26
C GLU A 283 -12.69 15.28 -58.06
N ASN A 284 -11.94 14.19 -57.87
CA ASN A 284 -12.08 13.32 -56.71
C ASN A 284 -11.60 13.98 -55.41
N GLU A 285 -10.47 14.69 -55.44
CA GLU A 285 -9.95 15.41 -54.25
C GLU A 285 -10.89 16.54 -53.82
N ILE A 286 -11.43 17.31 -54.79
CA ILE A 286 -12.45 18.34 -54.53
C ILE A 286 -13.73 17.72 -53.96
N SER A 287 -14.24 16.63 -54.57
CA SER A 287 -15.43 15.92 -54.07
C SER A 287 -15.26 15.41 -52.64
N ASN A 288 -14.06 14.91 -52.30
CA ASN A 288 -13.76 14.44 -50.94
C ASN A 288 -13.72 15.61 -49.93
N LEU A 289 -13.20 16.76 -50.34
CA LEU A 289 -13.15 17.95 -49.51
C LEU A 289 -14.55 18.55 -49.28
N GLU A 290 -15.37 18.61 -50.33
CA GLU A 290 -16.77 19.03 -50.27
C GLU A 290 -17.58 18.13 -49.32
N LYS A 291 -17.43 16.80 -49.43
CA LYS A 291 -18.10 15.87 -48.52
C LYS A 291 -17.70 16.09 -47.07
N LEU A 292 -16.41 16.29 -46.80
CA LEU A 292 -15.91 16.57 -45.45
C LEU A 292 -16.53 17.85 -44.88
N PHE A 293 -16.57 18.94 -45.66
CA PHE A 293 -17.15 20.20 -45.20
C PHE A 293 -18.69 20.17 -45.10
N GLN A 294 -19.38 19.41 -45.95
CA GLN A 294 -20.82 19.17 -45.82
C GLN A 294 -21.17 18.38 -44.55
N GLU A 295 -20.38 17.35 -44.23
CA GLU A 295 -20.52 16.58 -42.99
C GLU A 295 -20.26 17.48 -41.76
N LEU A 296 -19.20 18.29 -41.78
CA LEU A 296 -18.90 19.25 -40.71
C LEU A 296 -20.02 20.28 -40.55
N GLY A 297 -20.51 20.86 -41.65
CA GLY A 297 -21.63 21.80 -41.63
C GLY A 297 -22.90 21.20 -41.02
N SER A 298 -23.19 19.94 -41.36
CA SER A 298 -24.31 19.19 -40.79
C SER A 298 -24.13 18.97 -39.28
N LYS A 299 -22.92 18.63 -38.82
CA LYS A 299 -22.60 18.46 -37.40
C LYS A 299 -22.79 19.77 -36.61
N ILE A 300 -22.33 20.90 -37.14
CA ILE A 300 -22.47 22.23 -36.51
C ILE A 300 -23.95 22.65 -36.41
N SER A 301 -24.72 22.44 -37.48
CA SER A 301 -26.16 22.73 -37.49
C SER A 301 -26.92 21.90 -36.45
N ASN A 302 -26.62 20.60 -36.36
CA ASN A 302 -27.25 19.70 -35.40
C ASN A 302 -26.91 20.03 -33.94
N HIS A 303 -25.72 20.55 -33.66
CA HIS A 303 -25.34 20.98 -32.31
C HIS A 303 -26.03 22.28 -31.91
N SER A 304 -26.23 23.20 -32.84
CA SER A 304 -26.92 24.48 -32.60
C SER A 304 -28.41 24.32 -32.27
N GLN A 305 -29.04 23.22 -32.70
CA GLN A 305 -30.45 22.91 -32.44
C GLN A 305 -30.70 22.12 -31.14
N LYS A 306 -29.65 21.62 -30.47
CA LYS A 306 -29.75 20.82 -29.24
C LYS A 306 -29.61 21.65 -27.95
N LYS A 307 -29.41 22.97 -28.07
CA LYS A 307 -29.36 23.91 -26.95
C LYS A 307 -30.73 24.45 -26.57
#